data_AF-A0A9P7C0J8-F1
#
_entry.id   AF-A0A9P7C0J8-F1
#
_cell.length_a   1.000
_cell.length_b   1.000
_cell.length_c   1.000
_cell.angle_alpha   90.00
_cell.angle_beta   90.00
_cell.angle_gamma   90.00
#
_symmetry.space_group_name_H-M   'P 1'
#
loop_
_entity.id
_entity.type
_entity.pdbx_description
1 polymer ?
#
loop_
_entity_poly.entity_id
_entity_poly.type
_entity_poly.pdbx_seq_one_letter_code
_entity_poly.pdbx_strand_id
1 'polypeptide(L)'
;MIDYFLTNTTSALRSPRMQVYSDLSLGSDHKLLSLSFDYAVPDGYPSQPVLSSSSARRLWNLSRLKEPDVCSLYVASFQSLAAPLVDQLKALKSSPPSAAPPIDALNDSLNEACFNRKIK
;
A
#
# COMPACT_ATOMS: atom_id res chain seq x y z
N MET A 1 -4.99 18.36 0.82
CA MET A 1 -4.43 17.01 0.64
C MET A 1 -5.46 16.16 -0.09
N ILE A 2 -5.05 15.13 -0.85
CA ILE A 2 -5.96 14.26 -1.61
C ILE A 2 -5.74 12.82 -1.18
N ASP A 3 -6.82 12.11 -0.91
CA ASP A 3 -6.86 10.69 -0.57
C ASP A 3 -7.35 9.89 -1.77
N TYR A 4 -6.76 8.72 -2.03
CA TYR A 4 -7.08 7.86 -3.18
C TYR A 4 -7.28 6.41 -2.76
N PHE A 5 -8.18 5.71 -3.45
CA PHE A 5 -8.29 4.26 -3.41
C PHE A 5 -7.93 3.70 -4.79
N LEU A 6 -6.99 2.75 -4.83
CA LEU A 6 -6.49 2.12 -6.06
C LEU A 6 -6.70 0.61 -5.98
N THR A 7 -7.19 0.02 -7.06
CA THR A 7 -7.41 -1.43 -7.18
C THR A 7 -7.08 -1.92 -8.59
N ASN A 8 -6.51 -3.12 -8.68
CA ASN A 8 -6.30 -3.85 -9.94
C ASN A 8 -7.45 -4.83 -10.25
N THR A 9 -8.43 -4.95 -9.35
CA THR A 9 -9.55 -5.92 -9.45
C THR A 9 -10.88 -5.23 -9.79
N THR A 10 -10.89 -4.29 -10.73
CA THR A 10 -12.10 -3.55 -11.12
C THR A 10 -13.25 -4.44 -11.60
N SER A 11 -12.97 -5.61 -12.19
CA SER A 11 -13.98 -6.61 -12.54
C SER A 11 -14.58 -7.35 -11.33
N ALA A 12 -13.86 -7.37 -10.20
CA ALA A 12 -14.27 -8.01 -8.96
C ALA A 12 -15.10 -7.08 -8.07
N LEU A 13 -14.95 -5.76 -8.21
CA LEU A 13 -15.67 -4.79 -7.40
C LEU A 13 -17.02 -4.45 -8.03
N ARG A 14 -18.10 -4.86 -7.39
CA ARG A 14 -19.47 -4.52 -7.79
C ARG A 14 -20.01 -3.39 -6.92
N SER A 15 -20.83 -2.55 -7.51
CA SER A 15 -21.54 -1.46 -6.81
C SER A 15 -20.65 -0.55 -5.95
N PRO A 16 -19.45 -0.10 -6.41
CA PRO A 16 -18.59 0.73 -5.59
C PRO A 16 -19.29 2.05 -5.25
N ARG A 17 -19.28 2.40 -3.96
CA ARG A 17 -19.85 3.62 -3.40
C ARG A 17 -18.82 4.28 -2.50
N MET A 18 -18.55 5.56 -2.74
CA MET A 18 -17.68 6.37 -1.91
C MET A 18 -18.49 7.49 -1.27
N GLN A 19 -18.32 7.66 0.04
CA GLN A 19 -18.93 8.73 0.81
C GLN A 19 -17.83 9.54 1.51
N VAL A 20 -17.84 10.85 1.24
CA VAL A 20 -16.96 11.81 1.90
C VAL A 20 -17.76 12.49 3.01
N TYR A 21 -17.33 12.32 4.25
CA TYR A 21 -17.99 12.94 5.40
C TYR A 21 -17.41 14.34 5.62
N SER A 22 -18.29 15.33 5.72
CA SER A 22 -17.91 16.73 5.89
C SER A 22 -17.85 17.19 7.34
N ASP A 23 -18.41 16.41 8.26
CA ASP A 23 -18.70 16.75 9.65
C ASP A 23 -17.90 15.94 10.68
N LEU A 24 -17.23 14.86 10.26
CA LEU A 24 -16.57 13.87 11.14
C LEU A 24 -15.05 13.99 11.22
N SER A 25 -14.50 15.20 11.05
CA SER A 25 -13.06 15.42 11.23
C SER A 25 -12.68 15.30 12.72
N LEU A 26 -12.31 14.09 13.14
CA LEU A 26 -11.79 13.76 14.49
C LEU A 26 -10.41 14.39 14.72
N GLY A 27 -10.33 15.73 14.73
CA GLY A 27 -9.08 16.47 14.94
C GLY A 27 -8.05 16.30 13.82
N SER A 28 -8.46 15.79 12.65
CA SER A 28 -7.62 15.69 11.45
C SER A 28 -7.98 16.79 10.47
N ASP A 29 -6.99 17.30 9.76
CA ASP A 29 -7.13 18.20 8.61
C ASP A 29 -7.59 17.48 7.33
N HIS A 30 -7.81 16.16 7.40
CA HIS A 30 -8.43 15.34 6.36
C HIS A 30 -9.93 15.12 6.58
N LYS A 31 -10.61 14.84 5.47
CA LYS A 31 -12.01 14.38 5.48
C LYS A 31 -12.06 12.86 5.60
N LEU A 32 -12.96 12.37 6.44
CA LEU A 32 -13.22 10.94 6.54
C LEU A 32 -13.85 10.44 5.23
N LEU A 33 -13.30 9.35 4.71
CA LEU A 33 -13.77 8.69 3.50
C LEU A 33 -14.22 7.27 3.84
N SER A 34 -15.43 6.91 3.45
CA SER A 34 -15.92 5.53 3.49
C SER A 34 -16.08 5.01 2.07
N LEU A 35 -15.53 3.84 1.81
CA LEU A 35 -15.68 3.12 0.56
C LEU A 35 -16.40 1.80 0.85
N SER A 36 -17.45 1.51 0.10
CA SER A 36 -18.21 0.25 0.18
C SER A 36 -18.35 -0.34 -1.22
N PHE A 37 -18.23 -1.65 -1.33
CA PHE A 37 -18.41 -2.39 -2.59
C PHE A 37 -18.75 -3.84 -2.25
N ASP A 38 -19.41 -4.52 -3.18
CA ASP A 38 -19.56 -5.97 -3.13
C ASP A 38 -18.37 -6.61 -3.85
N TYR A 39 -17.74 -7.62 -3.24
CA TYR A 39 -16.62 -8.32 -3.86
C TYR A 39 -17.09 -9.61 -4.53
N ALA A 40 -16.93 -9.69 -5.86
CA ALA A 40 -17.15 -10.89 -6.65
C ALA A 40 -15.80 -11.51 -7.02
N VAL A 41 -15.56 -12.72 -6.52
CA VAL A 41 -14.33 -13.47 -6.82
C VAL A 41 -14.22 -13.68 -8.34
N PRO A 42 -13.14 -13.25 -9.01
CA PRO A 42 -12.96 -13.50 -10.44
C PRO A 42 -12.82 -15.01 -10.73
N ASP A 43 -13.42 -15.46 -11.84
CA ASP A 43 -13.27 -16.84 -12.31
C ASP A 43 -11.79 -17.17 -12.54
N GLY A 44 -11.30 -18.24 -11.88
CA GLY A 44 -9.91 -18.68 -11.96
C GLY A 44 -9.03 -18.30 -10.75
N TYR A 45 -9.54 -17.56 -9.77
CA TYR A 45 -8.85 -17.47 -8.48
C TYR A 45 -8.93 -18.82 -7.75
N PRO A 46 -7.80 -19.38 -7.27
CA PRO A 46 -7.83 -20.63 -6.53
C PRO A 46 -8.68 -20.46 -5.27
N SER A 47 -9.60 -21.40 -5.04
CA SER A 47 -10.52 -21.42 -3.88
C SER A 47 -9.80 -21.49 -2.52
N GLN A 48 -8.49 -21.72 -2.53
CA GLN A 48 -7.62 -21.65 -1.38
C GLN A 48 -6.62 -20.50 -1.55
N PRO A 49 -6.40 -19.69 -0.51
CA PRO A 49 -5.26 -18.78 -0.50
C PRO A 49 -4.02 -19.64 -0.73
N VAL A 50 -3.22 -19.28 -1.74
CA VAL A 50 -1.85 -19.80 -1.83
C VAL A 50 -1.15 -19.26 -0.60
N LEU A 51 -1.14 -20.05 0.48
CA LEU A 51 -0.35 -19.78 1.67
C LEU A 51 1.09 -19.98 1.25
N SER A 52 1.66 -18.96 0.58
CA SER A 52 3.09 -18.85 0.41
C SER A 52 3.71 -19.00 1.81
N SER A 53 4.77 -19.79 1.92
CA SER A 53 5.50 -20.04 3.18
C SER A 53 6.06 -18.76 3.83
N SER A 54 5.85 -17.60 3.20
CA SER A 54 6.03 -16.24 3.77
C SER A 54 4.84 -15.72 4.59
N SER A 55 3.78 -16.52 4.81
CA SER A 55 2.52 -16.19 5.51
C SER A 55 2.65 -15.66 6.96
N ALA A 56 3.85 -15.51 7.50
CA ALA A 56 4.02 -14.81 8.77
C ALA A 56 3.61 -13.34 8.59
N ARG A 57 2.53 -12.94 9.28
CA ARG A 57 2.09 -11.54 9.36
C ARG A 57 3.31 -10.67 9.67
N ARG A 58 3.70 -9.81 8.73
CA ARG A 58 4.79 -8.87 8.95
C ARG A 58 4.32 -7.82 9.95
N LEU A 59 4.94 -7.79 11.12
CA LEU A 59 4.65 -6.80 12.16
C LEU A 59 5.64 -5.65 12.07
N TRP A 60 5.10 -4.43 12.09
CA TRP A 60 5.87 -3.20 12.28
C TRP A 60 6.29 -3.11 13.74
N ASN A 61 7.60 -3.11 14.03
CA ASN A 61 8.08 -2.84 15.38
C ASN A 61 8.28 -1.33 15.55
N LEU A 62 7.17 -0.61 15.78
CA LEU A 62 7.20 0.85 15.95
C LEU A 62 7.56 1.29 17.37
N SER A 63 7.73 0.35 18.30
CA SER A 63 7.92 0.65 19.74
C SER A 63 9.14 1.56 19.99
N ARG A 64 10.19 1.40 19.18
CA ARG A 64 11.46 2.11 19.30
C ARG A 64 11.59 3.37 18.44
N LEU A 65 10.58 3.73 17.65
CA LEU A 65 10.62 4.97 16.85
C LEU A 65 10.71 6.24 17.69
N LYS A 66 10.43 6.15 19.00
CA LYS A 66 10.64 7.26 19.94
C LYS A 66 12.12 7.53 20.21
N GLU A 67 13.00 6.56 19.97
CA GLU A 67 14.45 6.73 20.08
C GLU A 67 14.95 7.49 18.82
N PRO A 68 15.57 8.67 18.96
CA PRO A 68 15.96 9.50 17.81
C PRO A 68 16.89 8.79 16.82
N ASP A 69 17.83 7.99 17.32
CA ASP A 69 18.79 7.26 16.49
C ASP A 69 18.11 6.14 15.68
N VAL A 70 17.16 5.44 16.30
CA VAL A 70 16.37 4.38 15.64
C VAL A 70 15.46 4.98 14.59
N CYS A 71 14.82 6.11 14.90
CA CYS A 71 13.99 6.84 13.95
C CYS A 71 14.81 7.30 12.73
N SER A 72 16.00 7.89 12.97
CA SER A 72 16.90 8.33 11.91
C SER A 72 17.37 7.17 11.04
N LEU A 73 17.74 6.04 11.64
CA LEU A 73 18.12 4.82 10.93
C LEU A 73 16.96 4.26 10.09
N TYR A 74 15.75 4.27 10.64
CA TYR A 74 14.53 3.84 9.94
C TYR A 74 14.28 4.70 8.71
N VAL A 75 14.30 6.02 8.86
CA VAL A 75 14.12 6.98 7.76
C VAL A 75 15.17 6.78 6.68
N ALA A 76 16.45 6.72 7.06
CA ALA A 76 17.54 6.56 6.09
C ALA A 76 17.44 5.23 5.32
N SER A 77 17.13 4.15 6.03
CA SER A 77 16.97 2.83 5.41
C SER A 77 15.76 2.76 4.50
N PHE A 78 14.62 3.33 4.93
CA PHE A 78 13.43 3.40 4.11
C PHE A 78 13.69 4.23 2.84
N GLN A 79 14.31 5.40 2.96
CA GLN A 79 14.66 6.24 1.81
C GLN A 79 15.56 5.50 0.81
N SER A 80 16.58 4.79 1.30
CA SER A 80 17.48 4.02 0.46
C SER A 80 16.75 2.87 -0.27
N LEU A 81 15.91 2.12 0.44
CA LEU A 81 15.17 0.99 -0.14
C LEU A 81 14.02 1.42 -1.05
N ALA A 82 13.40 2.57 -0.78
CA ALA A 82 12.31 3.11 -1.58
C ALA A 82 12.80 3.88 -2.82
N ALA A 83 14.09 4.28 -2.89
CA ALA A 83 14.61 5.05 -4.02
C ALA A 83 14.35 4.37 -5.39
N PRO A 84 14.61 3.06 -5.59
CA PRO A 84 14.29 2.39 -6.85
C PRO A 84 12.79 2.38 -7.17
N LEU A 85 11.94 2.25 -6.15
CA LEU A 85 10.48 2.30 -6.30
C LEU A 85 10.03 3.70 -6.75
N VAL A 86 10.61 4.77 -6.17
CA VAL A 86 10.33 6.15 -6.57
C VAL A 86 10.71 6.38 -8.03
N ASP A 87 11.86 5.87 -8.47
CA ASP A 87 12.30 6.01 -9.86
C ASP A 87 11.41 5.22 -10.83
N GLN A 88 10.97 4.01 -10.45
CA GLN A 88 9.99 3.25 -11.21
C GLN A 88 8.65 4.00 -11.35
N LEU A 89 8.14 4.57 -10.26
CA LEU A 89 6.89 5.35 -10.27
C LEU A 89 7.01 6.61 -11.13
N LYS A 90 8.16 7.31 -11.08
CA LYS A 90 8.44 8.44 -11.97
C LYS A 90 8.46 7.99 -13.44
N ALA A 91 9.09 6.86 -13.76
CA ALA A 91 9.14 6.34 -15.12
C ALA A 91 7.74 5.99 -15.65
N LEU A 92 6.92 5.30 -14.84
CA LEU A 92 5.54 4.98 -15.18
C LEU A 92 4.67 6.22 -15.41
N LYS A 93 4.90 7.29 -14.64
CA LYS A 93 4.20 8.56 -14.82
C LYS A 93 4.64 9.27 -16.11
N SER A 94 5.94 9.29 -16.39
CA SER A 94 6.51 9.99 -17.56
C SER A 94 6.26 9.25 -18.87
N SER A 95 6.18 7.92 -18.84
CA SER A 95 5.89 7.07 -19.98
C SER A 95 4.89 5.98 -19.57
N PRO A 96 3.58 6.31 -19.61
CA PRO A 96 2.55 5.37 -19.20
C PRO A 96 2.54 4.14 -20.12
N PRO A 97 2.63 2.92 -19.58
CA PRO A 97 2.52 1.71 -20.38
C PRO A 97 1.10 1.58 -20.97
N SER A 98 0.99 0.94 -22.13
CA SER A 98 -0.31 0.62 -22.76
C SER A 98 -1.10 -0.43 -21.97
N ALA A 99 -0.39 -1.24 -21.17
CA ALA A 99 -0.98 -2.20 -20.23
C ALA A 99 -0.88 -1.71 -18.79
N ALA A 100 -1.64 -2.33 -17.88
CA ALA A 100 -1.55 -2.02 -16.46
C ALA A 100 -0.12 -2.29 -15.92
N PRO A 101 0.44 -1.40 -15.09
CA PRO A 101 1.75 -1.63 -14.48
C PRO A 101 1.73 -2.82 -13.53
N PRO A 102 2.89 -3.44 -13.24
CA PRO A 102 2.97 -4.61 -12.37
C PRO A 102 2.76 -4.23 -10.89
N ILE A 103 1.50 -4.04 -10.50
CA ILE A 103 1.09 -3.54 -9.17
C ILE A 103 1.60 -4.44 -8.04
N ASP A 104 1.58 -5.76 -8.22
CA ASP A 104 2.05 -6.68 -7.18
C ASP A 104 3.56 -6.52 -6.92
N ALA A 105 4.37 -6.32 -7.96
CA ALA A 105 5.81 -6.07 -7.83
C ALA A 105 6.12 -4.72 -7.16
N LEU A 106 5.31 -3.69 -7.45
CA LEU A 106 5.40 -2.39 -6.78
C LEU A 106 5.05 -2.51 -5.30
N ASN A 107 3.99 -3.27 -4.98
CA ASN A 107 3.56 -3.53 -3.61
C ASN A 107 4.61 -4.33 -2.82
N ASP A 108 5.21 -5.35 -3.43
CA ASP A 108 6.30 -6.12 -2.83
C ASP A 108 7.51 -5.23 -2.54
N SER A 109 7.89 -4.36 -3.48
CA SER A 109 8.99 -3.41 -3.30
C SER A 109 8.72 -2.42 -2.15
N LEU A 110 7.49 -1.91 -2.04
CA LEU A 110 7.10 -1.07 -0.91
C LEU A 110 7.13 -1.84 0.41
N ASN A 111 6.63 -3.08 0.42
CA ASN A 111 6.64 -3.93 1.60
C ASN A 111 8.05 -4.26 2.07
N GLU A 112 9.01 -4.46 1.17
CA GLU A 112 10.41 -4.63 1.55
C GLU A 112 11.00 -3.37 2.19
N ALA A 113 10.68 -2.19 1.66
CA ALA A 113 11.11 -0.92 2.26
C ALA A 113 10.54 -0.71 3.67
N CYS A 114 9.26 -1.05 3.88
CA CYS A 114 8.57 -0.90 5.17
C CYS A 114 8.97 -1.95 6.21
N PHE A 115 9.16 -3.20 5.80
CA PHE A 115 9.35 -4.33 6.72
C PHE A 115 10.79 -4.81 6.82
N ASN A 116 11.75 -4.00 6.37
CA ASN A 116 13.15 -4.36 6.40
C ASN A 116 13.57 -4.89 7.78
N ARG A 117 13.98 -6.15 7.81
CA ARG A 117 14.30 -6.88 9.04
C ARG A 117 15.57 -6.41 9.71
N LYS A 118 16.41 -5.61 9.02
CA LYS A 118 17.69 -5.12 9.54
C LYS A 118 17.58 -4.03 10.61
N ILE A 119 16.37 -3.51 10.86
CA ILE A 119 16.10 -2.43 11.82
C ILE A 119 15.38 -2.96 13.07
N LYS A 120 15.15 -4.28 13.15
CA LYS A 120 14.52 -4.93 14.32
C LYS A 120 15.50 -5.22 15.43
#